data_AF-A0AAU4NAM2-F1
#
_entry.id   AF-A0AAU4NAM2-F1
#
_cell.length_a   1.000
_cell.length_b   1.000
_cell.length_c   1.000
_cell.angle_alpha   90.00
_cell.angle_beta   90.00
_cell.angle_gamma   90.00
#
_symmetry.space_group_name_H-M   'P 1'
#
loop_
_entity.id
_entity.type
_entity.pdbx_description
1 polymer ?
#
loop_
_entity_poly.entity_id
_entity_poly.type
_entity_poly.pdbx_seq_one_letter_code
_entity_poly.pdbx_strand_id
1 'polypeptide(L)'
;MTWIAFGVTWGTVRTITHGIRGGWLPWGNISAGGRHLHHYNIGIGTLAGVGIIAVRGDERAVGHPAVAAAYGAGTALIADEFALLLDLQDVYWTQQGRLSVDVSLGILSALGAYLTAIPFWHECARVTRHHIASAARRNLKVPG
;
A
#
# COMPACT_ATOMS: atom_id res chain seq x y z
N MET A 1 7.61 -2.76 21.59
CA MET A 1 7.59 -3.85 20.60
C MET A 1 8.20 -3.43 19.27
N THR A 2 7.74 -2.35 18.64
CA THR A 2 8.29 -1.83 17.37
C THR A 2 9.81 -1.69 17.35
N TRP A 3 10.39 -1.04 18.35
CA TRP A 3 11.84 -0.82 18.43
C TRP A 3 12.65 -2.13 18.52
N ILE A 4 12.19 -3.07 19.35
CA ILE A 4 12.83 -4.38 19.50
C ILE A 4 12.73 -5.17 18.20
N ALA A 5 11.53 -5.21 17.60
CA ALA A 5 11.32 -5.89 16.32
C ALA A 5 12.21 -5.29 15.22
N PHE A 6 12.31 -3.96 15.16
CA PHE A 6 13.21 -3.28 14.23
C PHE A 6 14.67 -3.72 14.43
N GLY A 7 15.19 -3.61 15.66
CA GLY A 7 16.59 -3.92 15.94
C GLY A 7 16.94 -5.39 15.67
N VAL A 8 16.06 -6.30 16.08
CA VAL A 8 16.24 -7.75 15.85
C VAL A 8 16.15 -8.07 14.37
N THR A 9 15.15 -7.56 13.64
CA THR A 9 15.01 -7.81 12.20
C THR A 9 16.19 -7.24 11.42
N TRP A 10 16.58 -5.99 11.68
CA TRP A 10 17.72 -5.36 11.03
C TRP A 10 19.02 -6.15 11.27
N GLY A 11 19.31 -6.47 12.54
CA GLY A 11 20.50 -7.24 12.89
C GLY A 11 20.51 -8.61 12.23
N THR A 12 19.37 -9.32 12.28
CA THR A 12 19.23 -10.65 11.67
C THR A 12 19.46 -10.60 10.16
N VAL A 13 18.80 -9.69 9.45
CA VAL A 13 18.92 -9.58 7.99
C VAL A 13 20.34 -9.18 7.60
N ARG A 14 20.95 -8.23 8.32
CA ARG A 14 22.34 -7.82 8.09
C ARG A 14 23.31 -8.99 8.29
N THR A 15 23.14 -9.77 9.36
CA THR A 15 23.94 -10.97 9.61
C THR A 15 23.76 -12.01 8.52
N ILE A 16 22.52 -12.28 8.08
CA ILE A 16 22.24 -13.22 7.00
C ILE A 16 22.91 -12.75 5.70
N THR A 17 22.73 -11.49 5.31
CA THR A 17 23.32 -10.94 4.08
C THR A 17 24.85 -11.00 4.11
N HIS A 18 25.46 -10.71 5.26
CA HIS A 18 26.91 -10.86 5.43
C HIS A 18 27.36 -12.33 5.43
N GLY A 19 26.52 -13.21 6.00
CA GLY A 19 26.56 -14.67 5.92
C GLY A 19 26.72 -15.20 4.50
N ILE A 20 25.73 -14.85 3.68
CA ILE A 20 25.63 -15.25 2.28
C ILE A 20 26.81 -14.69 1.47
N ARG A 21 27.15 -13.42 1.66
CA ARG A 21 28.28 -12.78 0.95
C ARG A 21 29.64 -13.36 1.34
N GLY A 22 29.82 -13.75 2.60
CA GLY A 22 31.05 -14.35 3.10
C GLY A 22 31.15 -15.86 2.84
N GLY A 23 30.13 -16.50 2.27
CA GLY A 23 30.13 -17.93 1.94
C GLY A 23 30.04 -18.88 3.14
N TRP A 24 29.73 -18.38 4.34
CA TRP A 24 29.61 -19.18 5.57
C TRP A 24 28.16 -19.56 5.90
N LEU A 25 27.21 -19.11 5.09
CA LEU A 25 25.80 -19.46 5.19
C LEU A 25 25.36 -20.17 3.90
N PRO A 26 24.66 -21.32 3.98
CA PRO A 26 24.30 -22.12 2.81
C PRO A 26 23.11 -21.53 2.01
N TRP A 27 22.60 -20.36 2.41
CA TRP A 27 21.46 -19.72 1.77
C TRP A 27 21.87 -18.90 0.55
N GLY A 28 20.99 -18.88 -0.44
CA GLY A 28 21.12 -18.05 -1.62
C GLY A 28 20.24 -16.82 -1.53
N ASN A 29 20.44 -15.94 -2.51
CA ASN A 29 19.58 -14.78 -2.73
C ASN A 29 18.15 -15.19 -3.14
N ILE A 30 17.14 -14.43 -2.68
CA ILE A 30 15.76 -14.61 -3.12
C ILE A 30 15.64 -14.07 -4.55
N SER A 31 15.10 -14.88 -5.47
CA SER A 31 14.87 -14.46 -6.86
C SER A 31 13.48 -14.89 -7.33
N ALA A 32 12.84 -14.05 -8.15
CA ALA A 32 11.58 -14.37 -8.82
C ALA A 32 11.68 -14.00 -10.30
N GLY A 33 11.33 -14.94 -11.19
CA GLY A 33 11.37 -14.72 -12.64
C GLY A 33 12.76 -14.35 -13.20
N GLY A 34 13.83 -14.81 -12.56
CA GLY A 34 15.21 -14.50 -12.96
C GLY A 34 15.75 -13.15 -12.44
N ARG A 35 14.96 -12.39 -11.67
CA ARG A 35 15.41 -11.15 -11.02
C ARG A 35 15.59 -11.35 -9.53
N HIS A 36 16.69 -10.81 -9.00
CA HIS A 36 16.96 -10.78 -7.56
C HIS A 36 15.93 -9.89 -6.85
N LEU A 37 15.32 -10.43 -5.81
CA LEU A 37 14.40 -9.70 -4.95
C LEU A 37 15.14 -9.21 -3.71
N HIS A 38 15.29 -7.89 -3.68
CA HIS A 38 15.73 -7.15 -2.52
C HIS A 38 14.71 -7.27 -1.38
N HIS A 39 15.19 -7.38 -0.15
CA HIS A 39 14.34 -7.59 1.01
C HIS A 39 13.54 -6.33 1.40
N TYR A 40 13.92 -5.14 0.91
CA TYR A 40 13.06 -3.95 1.03
C TYR A 40 11.67 -4.16 0.42
N ASN A 41 11.52 -5.01 -0.62
CA ASN A 41 10.22 -5.30 -1.24
C ASN A 41 9.25 -5.98 -0.26
N ILE A 42 9.78 -6.90 0.56
CA ILE A 42 9.01 -7.56 1.63
C ILE A 42 8.63 -6.53 2.70
N GLY A 43 9.55 -5.60 3.01
CA GLY A 43 9.29 -4.48 3.90
C GLY A 43 8.12 -3.60 3.43
N ILE A 44 8.11 -3.22 2.15
CA ILE A 44 7.01 -2.44 1.55
C ILE A 44 5.68 -3.18 1.66
N GLY A 45 5.63 -4.47 1.27
CA GLY A 45 4.41 -5.27 1.38
C GLY A 45 3.90 -5.39 2.82
N THR A 46 4.82 -5.55 3.78
CA THR A 46 4.49 -5.60 5.21
C THR A 46 3.87 -4.28 5.69
N LEU A 47 4.50 -3.15 5.35
CA LEU A 47 3.98 -1.83 5.74
C LEU A 47 2.65 -1.49 5.05
N ALA A 48 2.45 -1.92 3.80
CA ALA A 48 1.16 -1.79 3.12
C ALA A 48 0.06 -2.56 3.86
N GLY A 49 0.34 -3.79 4.31
CA GLY A 49 -0.58 -4.57 5.14
C GLY A 49 -0.91 -3.90 6.48
N VAL A 50 0.11 -3.35 7.16
CA VAL A 50 -0.09 -2.54 8.38
C VAL A 50 -0.95 -1.31 8.09
N GLY A 51 -0.74 -0.63 6.96
CA GLY A 51 -1.55 0.49 6.51
C GLY A 51 -3.02 0.14 6.31
N ILE A 52 -3.32 -1.03 5.74
CA ILE A 52 -4.71 -1.53 5.61
C ILE A 52 -5.35 -1.72 6.98
N ILE A 53 -4.62 -2.31 7.94
CA ILE A 53 -5.11 -2.52 9.30
C ILE A 53 -5.39 -1.18 9.98
N ALA A 54 -4.51 -0.19 9.81
CA ALA A 54 -4.68 1.15 10.35
C ALA A 54 -5.89 1.88 9.75
N VAL A 55 -6.06 1.84 8.43
CA VAL A 55 -7.16 2.52 7.71
C VAL A 55 -8.52 1.89 8.02
N ARG A 56 -8.56 0.59 8.34
CA ARG A 56 -9.80 -0.09 8.73
C ARG A 56 -10.42 0.47 10.02
N GLY A 57 -9.63 1.16 10.86
CA GLY A 57 -10.13 1.86 12.04
C GLY A 57 -10.54 0.96 13.21
N ASP A 58 -10.12 -0.31 13.22
CA ASP A 58 -10.34 -1.20 14.36
C ASP A 58 -9.26 -0.98 15.43
N GLU A 59 -9.61 -0.28 16.50
CA GLU A 59 -8.68 0.06 17.58
C GLU A 59 -8.03 -1.17 18.24
N ARG A 60 -8.74 -2.30 18.33
CA ARG A 60 -8.18 -3.53 18.89
C ARG A 60 -7.13 -4.12 17.95
N ALA A 61 -7.39 -4.10 16.64
CA ALA A 61 -6.44 -4.57 15.65
C ALA A 61 -5.21 -3.65 15.59
N VAL A 62 -5.39 -2.34 15.58
CA VAL A 62 -4.30 -1.34 15.55
C VAL A 62 -3.44 -1.40 16.81
N GLY A 63 -4.06 -1.56 17.98
CA GLY A 63 -3.37 -1.70 19.26
C GLY A 63 -2.66 -3.06 19.46
N HIS A 64 -2.84 -4.00 18.54
CA HIS A 64 -2.31 -5.36 18.71
C HIS A 64 -0.77 -5.39 18.60
N PRO A 65 -0.04 -6.04 19.53
CA PRO A 65 1.42 -6.09 19.52
C PRO A 65 2.03 -6.62 18.21
N ALA A 66 1.32 -7.49 17.51
CA ALA A 66 1.73 -8.00 16.21
C ALA A 66 1.81 -6.90 15.13
N VAL A 67 0.94 -5.89 15.17
CA VAL A 67 0.99 -4.75 14.25
C VAL A 67 2.21 -3.88 14.54
N ALA A 68 2.50 -3.63 15.81
CA ALA A 68 3.72 -2.93 16.22
C ALA A 68 5.00 -3.68 15.81
N ALA A 69 5.01 -5.01 15.96
CA ALA A 69 6.13 -5.85 15.53
C ALA A 69 6.28 -5.87 14.00
N ALA A 70 5.19 -6.04 13.25
CA ALA A 70 5.17 -6.02 11.79
C ALA A 70 5.64 -4.66 11.24
N TYR A 71 5.20 -3.56 11.85
CA TYR A 71 5.66 -2.22 11.50
C TYR A 71 7.17 -2.06 11.71
N GLY A 72 7.69 -2.49 12.87
CA GLY A 72 9.13 -2.44 13.16
C GLY A 72 9.96 -3.29 12.19
N ALA A 73 9.52 -4.53 11.93
CA ALA A 73 10.18 -5.43 11.00
C ALA A 73 10.16 -4.90 9.55
N GLY A 74 9.00 -4.45 9.07
CA GLY A 74 8.86 -3.89 7.71
C GLY A 74 9.75 -2.65 7.51
N THR A 75 9.83 -1.79 8.52
CA THR A 75 10.70 -0.61 8.50
C THR A 75 12.18 -0.99 8.48
N ALA A 76 12.59 -2.00 9.26
CA ALA A 76 13.96 -2.50 9.27
C ALA A 76 14.41 -3.07 7.92
N LEU A 77 13.54 -3.82 7.24
CA LEU A 77 13.83 -4.40 5.93
C LEU A 77 14.08 -3.34 4.85
N ILE A 78 13.33 -2.22 4.90
CA ILE A 78 13.51 -1.08 4.00
C ILE A 78 14.80 -0.32 4.34
N ALA A 79 15.01 -0.04 5.64
CA ALA A 79 16.17 0.71 6.11
C ALA A 79 17.49 0.01 5.80
N ASP A 80 17.54 -1.33 5.84
CA ASP A 80 18.75 -2.11 5.58
C ASP A 80 19.33 -1.88 4.16
N GLU A 81 18.45 -1.64 3.18
CA GLU A 81 18.78 -1.39 1.78
C GLU A 81 18.55 0.07 1.35
N PHE A 82 18.44 1.01 2.29
CA PHE A 82 18.12 2.40 1.98
C PHE A 82 19.08 3.05 0.97
N ALA A 83 20.37 2.71 1.02
CA ALA A 83 21.35 3.19 0.04
C ALA A 83 20.99 2.76 -1.39
N LEU A 84 20.51 1.53 -1.59
CA LEU A 84 20.05 1.05 -2.90
C LEU A 84 18.77 1.75 -3.35
N LEU A 85 17.87 2.10 -2.42
CA LEU A 85 16.66 2.88 -2.74
C LEU A 85 17.00 4.30 -3.20
N LEU A 86 18.04 4.92 -2.62
CA LEU A 86 18.55 6.21 -3.07
C LEU A 86 19.21 6.10 -4.44
N ASP A 87 20.03 5.08 -4.66
CA ASP A 87 20.66 4.82 -5.96
C ASP A 87 19.61 4.46 -7.03
N LEU A 88 18.47 3.89 -6.61
CA LEU A 88 17.31 3.66 -7.48
C LEU A 88 16.66 4.96 -7.99
N GLN A 89 16.85 6.11 -7.31
CA GLN A 89 16.41 7.39 -7.86
C GLN A 89 17.12 7.70 -9.19
N ASP A 90 18.35 7.25 -9.35
CA ASP A 90 19.10 7.44 -10.59
C ASP A 90 18.47 6.60 -11.73
N VAL A 91 18.02 5.37 -11.44
CA VAL A 91 17.28 4.54 -12.42
C VAL A 91 15.80 4.89 -12.59
N TYR A 92 15.19 5.72 -11.74
CA TYR A 92 13.81 6.21 -11.94
C TYR A 92 13.63 6.93 -13.30
N TRP A 93 14.71 7.53 -13.79
CA TRP A 93 14.79 8.21 -15.07
C TRP A 93 14.93 7.27 -16.28
N THR A 94 15.08 5.96 -16.04
CA THR A 94 15.07 4.95 -17.11
C THR A 94 13.65 4.61 -17.55
N GLN A 95 13.50 3.99 -18.73
CA GLN A 95 12.21 3.55 -19.29
C GLN A 95 11.40 2.69 -18.31
N GLN A 96 12.04 1.75 -17.60
CA GLN A 96 11.33 0.91 -16.62
C GLN A 96 10.92 1.69 -15.36
N GLY A 97 11.75 2.66 -14.92
CA GLY A 97 11.42 3.57 -13.82
C GLY A 97 10.17 4.37 -14.13
N ARG A 98 10.15 5.06 -15.29
CA ARG A 98 9.02 5.86 -15.77
C ARG A 98 7.69 5.07 -15.84
N LEU A 99 7.71 3.83 -16.32
CA LEU A 99 6.49 3.00 -16.37
C LEU A 99 5.87 2.78 -14.97
N SER A 100 6.70 2.56 -13.95
CA SER A 100 6.21 2.39 -12.57
C SER A 100 5.52 3.64 -12.04
N VAL A 101 6.00 4.82 -12.44
CA VAL A 101 5.41 6.12 -12.09
C VAL A 101 4.05 6.28 -12.73
N ASP A 102 3.99 6.06 -14.04
CA ASP A 102 2.78 6.24 -14.83
C ASP A 102 1.67 5.31 -14.34
N VAL A 103 2.02 4.06 -13.98
CA VAL A 103 1.08 3.11 -13.36
C VAL A 103 0.61 3.60 -11.98
N SER A 104 1.52 4.09 -11.13
CA SER A 104 1.17 4.58 -9.79
C SER A 104 0.26 5.80 -9.85
N LEU A 105 0.57 6.75 -10.73
CA LEU A 105 -0.26 7.92 -11.00
C LEU A 105 -1.61 7.51 -11.59
N GLY A 106 -1.64 6.53 -12.50
CA GLY A 106 -2.88 5.99 -13.04
C GLY A 106 -3.79 5.38 -11.97
N ILE A 107 -3.24 4.59 -11.06
CA ILE A 107 -3.98 4.04 -9.91
C ILE A 107 -4.48 5.17 -9.01
N LEU A 108 -3.62 6.13 -8.66
CA LEU A 108 -3.99 7.27 -7.82
C LEU A 108 -5.11 8.10 -8.45
N SER A 109 -5.01 8.41 -9.75
CA SER A 109 -6.04 9.13 -10.50
C SER A 109 -7.34 8.34 -10.58
N ALA A 110 -7.29 7.03 -10.82
CA ALA A 110 -8.47 6.19 -10.86
C ALA A 110 -9.19 6.12 -9.50
N LEU A 111 -8.45 5.91 -8.41
CA LEU A 111 -9.01 5.95 -7.06
C LEU A 111 -9.59 7.34 -6.73
N GLY A 112 -8.86 8.41 -7.05
CA GLY A 112 -9.33 9.78 -6.82
C GLY A 112 -10.62 10.07 -7.58
N ALA A 113 -10.69 9.70 -8.86
CA ALA A 113 -11.89 9.83 -9.67
C ALA A 113 -13.06 9.01 -9.09
N TYR A 114 -12.82 7.76 -8.70
CA TYR A 114 -13.84 6.90 -8.10
C TYR A 114 -14.40 7.50 -6.81
N LEU A 115 -13.54 7.90 -5.87
CA LEU A 115 -13.95 8.44 -4.58
C LEU A 115 -14.69 9.78 -4.70
N THR A 116 -14.29 10.64 -5.64
CA THR A 116 -14.95 11.94 -5.88
C THR A 116 -16.24 11.82 -6.69
N ALA A 117 -16.37 10.80 -7.55
CA ALA A 117 -17.57 10.57 -8.34
C ALA A 117 -18.75 10.06 -7.49
N ILE A 118 -18.50 9.29 -6.43
CA ILE A 118 -19.55 8.73 -5.55
C ILE A 118 -20.53 9.80 -5.01
N PRO A 119 -20.10 10.88 -4.36
CA PRO A 119 -21.02 11.90 -3.84
C PRO A 119 -21.77 12.62 -4.96
N PHE A 120 -21.15 12.84 -6.12
CA PHE A 120 -21.79 13.44 -7.29
C PHE A 120 -22.95 12.56 -7.82
N TRP A 121 -22.69 11.27 -8.03
CA TRP A 121 -23.71 10.34 -8.53
C TRP A 121 -24.86 10.13 -7.53
N HIS A 122 -24.55 10.09 -6.23
CA HIS A 122 -25.57 10.08 -5.18
C HIS A 122 -26.49 11.30 -5.26
N GLU A 123 -25.95 12.46 -5.59
CA GLU A 123 -26.73 13.69 -5.70
C GLU A 123 -27.61 13.74 -6.92
N CYS A 124 -27.08 13.36 -8.08
CA CYS A 124 -27.90 13.19 -9.27
C CYS A 124 -29.05 12.21 -9.03
N ALA A 125 -28.78 11.04 -8.44
CA ALA A 125 -29.81 10.05 -8.13
C ALA A 125 -30.87 10.57 -7.14
N ARG A 126 -30.46 11.34 -6.12
CA ARG A 126 -31.37 11.96 -5.15
C ARG A 126 -32.29 12.97 -5.83
N VAL A 127 -31.74 13.88 -6.64
CA VAL A 127 -32.49 14.89 -7.38
C VAL A 127 -33.48 14.24 -8.34
N THR A 128 -33.05 13.26 -9.13
CA THR A 128 -33.91 12.54 -10.08
C THR A 128 -35.08 11.83 -9.37
N ARG A 129 -34.84 11.13 -8.26
CA ARG A 129 -35.91 10.48 -7.48
C ARG A 129 -36.93 11.49 -6.94
N HIS A 130 -36.48 12.67 -6.52
CA HIS A 130 -37.36 13.71 -6.01
C HIS A 130 -38.27 14.29 -7.12
N HIS A 131 -37.74 14.48 -8.32
CA HIS A 131 -38.52 14.92 -9.48
C HIS A 131 -39.57 13.89 -9.91
N ILE A 132 -39.21 12.60 -9.97
CA ILE A 132 -40.15 11.54 -10.33
C ILE A 132 -41.26 11.43 -9.28
N ALA A 133 -40.92 11.45 -8.00
CA ALA A 133 -41.91 11.37 -6.92
C ALA A 133 -42.85 12.59 -6.87
N SER A 134 -42.37 13.78 -7.20
CA SER A 134 -43.19 14.98 -7.26
C SER A 134 -44.08 15.03 -8.50
N ALA A 135 -43.62 14.52 -9.65
CA ALA A 135 -44.43 14.36 -10.85
C ALA A 135 -45.57 13.33 -10.66
N ALA A 136 -45.27 12.19 -10.04
CA ALA A 136 -46.28 11.17 -9.73
C ALA A 136 -47.36 11.68 -8.78
N ARG A 137 -46.99 12.43 -7.73
CA ARG A 137 -47.97 13.07 -6.81
C ARG A 137 -48.82 14.14 -7.48
N ARG A 138 -48.27 14.86 -8.47
CA ARG A 138 -49.01 15.88 -9.22
C ARG A 138 -50.08 15.25 -10.11
N ASN A 139 -49.75 14.14 -10.78
CA ASN A 139 -50.71 13.38 -11.59
C ASN A 139 -51.84 12.74 -10.76
N LEU A 140 -51.60 12.38 -9.50
CA LEU A 140 -52.64 11.85 -8.61
C LEU A 140 -53.60 12.92 -8.07
N LYS A 141 -53.23 14.21 -8.13
CA LYS A 141 -54.02 15.33 -7.59
C LYS A 141 -54.95 15.99 -8.60
N VAL A 142 -54.91 15.58 -9.86
CA VAL A 142 -55.82 16.07 -10.92
C VAL A 142 -56.73 14.90 -11.33
N PRO A 143 -57.89 14.69 -10.67
CA PRO A 143 -58.94 13.88 -11.26
C PRO A 143 -59.56 14.68 -12.41
N GLY A 144 -59.73 14.03 -13.56
CA GLY A 144 -60.46 14.58 -14.71
C GLY A 144 -61.94 14.79 -14.44
#